data_AF-W6S8X9-F1
#
_entry.id   AF-W6S8X9-F1
#
_cell.length_a   1.000
_cell.length_b   1.000
_cell.length_c   1.000
_cell.angle_alpha   90.00
_cell.angle_beta   90.00
_cell.angle_gamma   90.00
#
_symmetry.space_group_name_H-M   'P 1'
#
loop_
_entity.id
_entity.type
_entity.pdbx_description
1 polymer ?
#
loop_
_entity_poly.entity_id
_entity_poly.type
_entity_poly.pdbx_seq_one_letter_code
_entity_poly.pdbx_strand_id
1 'polypeptide(L)'
;MTDLPPPPPITTQEIRIVDAQGNPRILLSAKDGVPVILLMQENGDNGARVMLDTAGRPAVSLDNPISGGPSATMEIDDKGAHVKFDRPGGASSYLFLNNAGGSGMVLIDPEGRRRLEATVASDGTSTIKQLGADGKPLP
;
A
#
# COMPACT_ATOMS: atom_id res chain seq x y z
N MET A 1 -41.95 -26.48 10.69
CA MET A 1 -41.07 -25.33 10.42
C MET A 1 -40.86 -25.29 8.93
N THR A 2 -41.35 -24.25 8.26
CA THR A 2 -41.12 -24.04 6.84
C THR A 2 -39.73 -23.45 6.68
N ASP A 3 -38.79 -24.24 6.15
CA ASP A 3 -37.50 -23.75 5.67
C ASP A 3 -37.75 -22.86 4.45
N LEU A 4 -37.84 -21.56 4.69
CA LEU A 4 -37.78 -20.58 3.62
C LEU A 4 -36.35 -20.56 3.06
N PRO A 5 -36.19 -20.50 1.72
CA PRO A 5 -34.87 -20.35 1.13
C PRO A 5 -34.23 -19.04 1.61
N PRO A 6 -32.88 -18.99 1.72
CA PRO A 6 -32.20 -17.77 2.12
C PRO A 6 -32.52 -16.64 1.12
N PRO A 7 -32.59 -15.38 1.59
CA PRO A 7 -32.81 -14.25 0.70
C PRO A 7 -31.68 -14.17 -0.35
N PRO A 8 -31.97 -13.69 -1.56
CA PRO A 8 -30.95 -13.51 -2.59
C PRO A 8 -29.90 -12.48 -2.14
N PRO A 9 -28.67 -12.54 -2.68
CA PRO A 9 -27.65 -11.53 -2.43
C PRO A 9 -28.09 -10.13 -2.86
N ILE A 10 -27.61 -9.11 -2.15
CA ILE A 10 -27.72 -7.71 -2.59
C ILE A 10 -26.64 -7.46 -3.65
N THR A 11 -27.06 -7.12 -4.87
CA THR A 11 -26.16 -6.71 -5.97
C THR A 11 -26.23 -5.21 -6.16
N THR A 12 -25.10 -4.54 -5.97
CA THR A 12 -24.94 -3.09 -6.21
C THR A 12 -23.52 -2.83 -6.71
N GLN A 13 -23.33 -1.69 -7.37
CA GLN A 13 -22.00 -1.22 -7.76
C GLN A 13 -21.28 -0.52 -6.59
N GLU A 14 -22.04 -0.08 -5.58
CA GLU A 14 -21.51 0.71 -4.47
C GLU A 14 -22.35 0.55 -3.21
N ILE A 15 -21.67 0.45 -2.05
CA ILE A 15 -22.23 0.54 -0.71
C ILE A 15 -21.48 1.65 0.02
N ARG A 16 -22.22 2.60 0.59
CA ARG A 16 -21.70 3.64 1.46
C ARG A 16 -22.26 3.44 2.86
N ILE A 17 -21.38 3.29 3.84
CA ILE A 17 -21.74 3.25 5.25
C ILE A 17 -21.41 4.63 5.82
N VAL A 18 -22.41 5.29 6.39
CA VAL A 18 -22.32 6.64 6.94
C VAL A 18 -22.37 6.61 8.47
N ASP A 19 -21.87 7.66 9.12
CA ASP A 19 -22.11 7.91 10.53
C ASP A 19 -23.53 8.47 10.79
N ALA A 20 -23.84 8.80 12.05
CA ALA A 20 -25.14 9.33 12.45
C ALA A 20 -25.47 10.71 11.86
N GLN A 21 -24.45 11.45 11.42
CA GLN A 21 -24.58 12.77 10.78
C GLN A 21 -24.70 12.65 9.26
N GLY A 22 -24.57 11.44 8.70
CA GLY A 22 -24.62 11.17 7.27
C GLY A 22 -23.26 11.27 6.57
N ASN A 23 -22.15 11.42 7.30
CA ASN A 23 -20.83 11.46 6.68
C ASN A 23 -20.35 10.05 6.32
N PRO A 24 -19.86 9.81 5.10
CA PRO A 24 -19.31 8.50 4.71
C PRO A 24 -18.12 8.09 5.59
N ARG A 25 -18.13 6.85 6.08
CA ARG A 25 -17.03 6.24 6.86
C ARG A 25 -16.42 5.01 6.17
N ILE A 26 -17.22 4.28 5.41
CA ILE A 26 -16.78 3.12 4.63
C ILE A 26 -17.41 3.18 3.24
N LEU A 27 -16.59 2.96 2.22
CA LEU A 27 -17.01 2.81 0.83
C LEU A 27 -16.57 1.44 0.33
N LEU A 28 -17.51 0.66 -0.19
CA LEU A 28 -17.25 -0.55 -0.97
C LEU A 28 -17.73 -0.26 -2.39
N SER A 29 -16.85 -0.23 -3.39
CA SER A 29 -17.24 0.16 -4.74
C SER A 29 -16.51 -0.64 -5.81
N ALA A 30 -17.21 -0.94 -6.90
CA ALA A 30 -16.64 -1.42 -8.16
C ALA A 30 -17.08 -0.53 -9.34
N LYS A 31 -17.70 0.63 -9.04
CA LYS A 31 -18.35 1.50 -10.02
C LYS A 31 -17.40 1.99 -11.12
N ASP A 32 -16.14 2.23 -10.77
CA ASP A 32 -15.12 2.78 -11.67
C ASP A 32 -14.26 1.70 -12.34
N GLY A 33 -14.76 0.46 -12.40
CA GLY A 33 -14.12 -0.66 -13.11
C GLY A 33 -13.04 -1.40 -12.31
N VAL A 34 -12.63 -0.88 -11.15
CA VAL A 34 -11.77 -1.59 -10.20
C VAL A 34 -12.43 -1.70 -8.83
N PRO A 35 -12.33 -2.85 -8.14
CA PRO A 35 -12.86 -3.00 -6.80
C PRO A 35 -12.02 -2.20 -5.79
N VAL A 36 -12.71 -1.50 -4.88
CA VAL A 36 -12.12 -0.72 -3.79
C VAL A 36 -12.92 -0.89 -2.50
N ILE A 37 -12.20 -1.02 -1.39
CA ILE A 37 -12.68 -0.83 -0.03
C ILE A 37 -11.93 0.38 0.51
N LEU A 38 -12.63 1.40 0.97
CA LEU A 38 -12.06 2.62 1.50
C LEU A 38 -12.64 2.90 2.89
N LEU A 39 -11.76 3.10 3.87
CA LEU A 39 -12.07 3.64 5.19
C LEU A 39 -11.73 5.12 5.17
N MET A 40 -12.70 5.95 5.57
CA MET A 40 -12.59 7.40 5.54
C MET A 40 -12.37 7.98 6.94
N GLN A 41 -11.54 9.02 7.00
CA GLN A 41 -11.32 9.84 8.17
C GLN A 41 -12.55 10.72 8.46
N GLU A 42 -12.61 11.33 9.65
CA GLU A 42 -13.77 12.16 10.05
C GLU A 42 -13.91 13.42 9.19
N ASN A 43 -12.80 13.93 8.67
CA ASN A 43 -12.78 15.09 7.78
C ASN A 43 -13.15 14.74 6.32
N GLY A 44 -13.43 13.47 6.02
CA GLY A 44 -13.75 12.99 4.68
C GLY A 44 -12.55 12.55 3.83
N ASP A 45 -11.32 12.71 4.33
CA ASP A 45 -10.13 12.22 3.63
C ASP A 45 -10.04 10.68 3.71
N ASN A 46 -9.20 10.10 2.86
CA ASN A 46 -8.88 8.68 2.90
C ASN A 46 -8.08 8.35 4.17
N GLY A 47 -8.43 7.26 4.86
CA GLY A 47 -7.65 6.73 5.97
C GLY A 47 -6.94 5.43 5.60
N ALA A 48 -7.67 4.48 5.02
CA ALA A 48 -7.10 3.21 4.55
C ALA A 48 -7.83 2.71 3.31
N ARG A 49 -7.12 2.07 2.40
CA ARG A 49 -7.67 1.55 1.15
C ARG A 49 -7.21 0.13 0.90
N VAL A 50 -8.11 -0.71 0.40
CA VAL A 50 -7.80 -2.00 -0.25
C VAL A 50 -8.34 -1.93 -1.66
N MET A 51 -7.53 -2.25 -2.67
CA MET A 51 -7.95 -2.16 -4.05
C MET A 51 -7.28 -3.22 -4.93
N LEU A 52 -7.84 -3.44 -6.11
CA LEU A 52 -7.08 -3.94 -7.26
C LEU A 52 -6.76 -2.78 -8.20
N ASP A 53 -5.64 -2.85 -8.91
CA ASP A 53 -5.40 -1.99 -10.06
C ASP A 53 -6.07 -2.54 -11.34
N THR A 54 -5.85 -1.87 -12.47
CA THR A 54 -6.45 -2.26 -13.76
C THR A 54 -5.91 -3.58 -14.33
N ALA A 55 -4.77 -4.06 -13.83
CA ALA A 55 -4.21 -5.37 -14.16
C ALA A 55 -4.65 -6.46 -13.16
N GLY A 56 -5.48 -6.11 -12.18
CA GLY A 56 -5.95 -7.02 -11.13
C GLY A 56 -4.94 -7.23 -10.01
N ARG A 57 -3.90 -6.41 -9.89
CA ARG A 57 -2.89 -6.54 -8.85
C ARG A 57 -3.36 -5.88 -7.54
N PRO A 58 -3.24 -6.55 -6.38
CA PRO A 58 -3.75 -6.03 -5.12
C PRO A 58 -2.84 -5.01 -4.45
N ALA A 59 -3.45 -4.03 -3.78
CA ALA A 59 -2.77 -3.09 -2.91
C ALA A 59 -3.60 -2.79 -1.64
N VAL A 60 -2.90 -2.57 -0.54
CA VAL A 60 -3.42 -2.03 0.72
C VAL A 60 -2.62 -0.78 1.07
N SER A 61 -3.27 0.36 1.25
CA SER A 61 -2.61 1.61 1.65
C SER A 61 -3.19 2.18 2.94
N LEU A 62 -2.34 2.84 3.71
CA LEU A 62 -2.66 3.56 4.93
C LEU A 62 -2.18 5.01 4.78
N ASP A 63 -3.12 5.95 4.88
CA ASP A 63 -2.85 7.37 4.78
C ASP A 63 -2.69 7.97 6.19
N ASN A 64 -1.79 8.94 6.32
CA ASN A 64 -1.56 9.60 7.60
C ASN A 64 -2.57 10.74 7.78
N PRO A 65 -3.31 10.81 8.91
CA PRO A 65 -4.17 11.96 9.20
C PRO A 65 -3.36 13.25 9.46
N ILE A 66 -2.08 13.13 9.81
CA ILE A 66 -1.20 14.28 10.03
C ILE A 66 -0.65 14.74 8.68
N SER A 67 -0.92 15.99 8.32
CA SER A 67 -0.34 16.63 7.13
C SER A 67 1.18 16.53 7.13
N GLY A 68 1.76 15.99 6.06
CA GLY A 68 3.21 15.77 5.94
C GLY A 68 3.75 14.55 6.71
N GLY A 69 2.89 13.79 7.38
CA GLY A 69 3.22 12.52 8.00
C GLY A 69 3.45 11.40 6.97
N PRO A 70 4.11 10.30 7.35
CA PRO A 70 4.37 9.19 6.43
C PRO A 70 3.13 8.32 6.19
N SER A 71 2.95 7.84 4.96
CA SER A 71 2.00 6.80 4.57
C SER A 71 2.67 5.43 4.49
N ALA A 72 1.86 4.38 4.37
CA ALA A 72 2.33 3.03 4.12
C ALA A 72 1.54 2.36 2.98
N THR A 73 2.18 1.50 2.21
CA THR A 73 1.53 0.70 1.16
C THR A 73 2.13 -0.70 1.14
N MET A 74 1.27 -1.72 1.08
CA MET A 74 1.62 -3.09 0.76
C MET A 74 0.99 -3.41 -0.60
N GLU A 75 1.79 -3.74 -1.60
CA GLU A 75 1.31 -3.92 -2.96
C GLU A 75 2.04 -5.04 -3.70
N ILE A 76 1.35 -5.57 -4.71
CA ILE A 76 1.96 -6.35 -5.79
C ILE A 76 1.97 -5.46 -7.04
N ASP A 77 3.12 -5.30 -7.68
CA ASP A 77 3.27 -4.58 -8.95
C ASP A 77 3.90 -5.47 -10.03
N ASP A 78 4.44 -4.88 -11.10
CA ASP A 78 5.13 -5.61 -12.19
C ASP A 78 6.53 -6.08 -11.80
N LYS A 79 7.08 -5.57 -10.71
CA LYS A 79 8.40 -5.89 -10.18
C LYS A 79 8.34 -6.93 -9.08
N GLY A 80 7.25 -6.99 -8.31
CA GLY A 80 6.99 -8.04 -7.34
C GLY A 80 6.13 -7.58 -6.17
N ALA A 81 6.42 -8.10 -4.98
CA ALA A 81 5.75 -7.72 -3.75
C ALA A 81 6.56 -6.67 -2.99
N HIS A 82 5.88 -5.64 -2.49
CA HIS A 82 6.51 -4.51 -1.81
C HIS A 82 5.73 -4.11 -0.56
N VAL A 83 6.46 -3.72 0.49
CA VAL A 83 5.94 -2.91 1.60
C VAL A 83 6.75 -1.63 1.62
N LYS A 84 6.09 -0.50 1.47
CA LYS A 84 6.69 0.82 1.32
C LYS A 84 6.15 1.78 2.38
N PHE A 85 7.03 2.56 2.96
CA PHE A 85 6.72 3.72 3.78
C PHE A 85 7.22 4.95 3.04
N ASP A 86 6.36 5.95 2.86
CA ASP A 86 6.69 7.19 2.15
C ASP A 86 6.40 8.38 3.04
N ARG A 87 7.29 9.36 3.04
CA ARG A 87 7.04 10.68 3.64
C ARG A 87 7.14 11.75 2.55
N PRO A 88 6.20 12.71 2.51
CA PRO A 88 6.33 13.89 1.68
C PRO A 88 7.70 14.56 1.91
N GLY A 89 8.41 14.86 0.83
CA GLY A 89 9.76 15.44 0.88
C GLY A 89 10.91 14.48 0.56
N GLY A 90 10.67 13.18 0.39
CA GLY A 90 11.63 12.26 -0.23
C GLY A 90 12.15 11.14 0.67
N ALA A 91 11.90 11.19 1.98
CA ALA A 91 12.21 10.07 2.87
C ALA A 91 11.27 8.89 2.59
N SER A 92 11.84 7.74 2.25
CA SER A 92 11.10 6.50 2.02
C SER A 92 11.89 5.28 2.50
N SER A 93 11.19 4.22 2.86
CA SER A 93 11.79 2.93 3.18
C SER A 93 10.94 1.84 2.55
N TYR A 94 11.56 0.83 1.96
CA TYR A 94 10.79 -0.29 1.42
C TYR A 94 11.47 -1.63 1.58
N LEU A 95 10.64 -2.65 1.82
CA LEU A 95 10.95 -4.07 1.75
C LEU A 95 10.37 -4.61 0.44
N PHE A 96 11.10 -5.50 -0.22
CA PHE A 96 10.65 -6.08 -1.47
C PHE A 96 11.05 -7.55 -1.64
N LEU A 97 10.25 -8.26 -2.43
CA LEU A 97 10.59 -9.52 -3.09
C LEU A 97 10.20 -9.37 -4.55
N ASN A 98 11.19 -9.37 -5.45
CA ASN A 98 10.96 -9.22 -6.87
C ASN A 98 10.53 -10.54 -7.53
N ASN A 99 9.95 -10.45 -8.73
CA ASN A 99 9.46 -11.58 -9.51
C ASN A 99 10.55 -12.57 -9.95
N ALA A 100 11.83 -12.18 -9.88
CA ALA A 100 12.98 -13.05 -10.14
C ALA A 100 13.48 -13.77 -8.87
N GLY A 101 12.86 -13.56 -7.71
CA GLY A 101 13.22 -14.20 -6.43
C GLY A 101 14.25 -13.44 -5.60
N GLY A 102 14.71 -12.28 -6.05
CA GLY A 102 15.59 -11.40 -5.27
C GLY A 102 14.79 -10.56 -4.27
N SER A 103 15.30 -10.39 -3.06
CA SER A 103 14.62 -9.61 -2.01
C SER A 103 15.56 -8.61 -1.36
N GLY A 104 14.99 -7.66 -0.62
CA GLY A 104 15.80 -6.75 0.18
C GLY A 104 15.03 -5.62 0.82
N MET A 105 15.76 -4.82 1.59
CA MET A 105 15.29 -3.54 2.12
C MET A 105 16.16 -2.40 1.59
N VAL A 106 15.54 -1.23 1.43
CA VAL A 106 16.23 0.01 1.09
C VAL A 106 15.74 1.12 2.01
N LEU A 107 16.66 1.90 2.57
CA LEU A 107 16.38 3.09 3.37
C LEU A 107 16.84 4.35 2.63
N ILE A 108 15.96 5.33 2.50
CA ILE A 108 16.16 6.58 1.78
C ILE A 108 16.09 7.75 2.77
N ASP A 109 17.04 8.67 2.71
CA ASP A 109 17.13 9.85 3.57
C ASP A 109 16.07 10.91 3.22
N PRO A 110 15.93 11.97 4.06
CA PRO A 110 15.01 13.08 3.78
C PRO A 110 15.27 13.85 2.48
N GLU A 111 16.43 13.69 1.84
CA GLU A 111 16.73 14.29 0.55
C GLU A 111 16.46 13.35 -0.63
N GLY A 112 15.85 12.18 -0.39
CA GLY A 112 15.54 11.21 -1.43
C GLY A 112 16.71 10.32 -1.85
N ARG A 113 17.80 10.29 -1.07
CA ARG A 113 19.01 9.50 -1.39
C ARG A 113 19.04 8.19 -0.63
N ARG A 114 19.31 7.09 -1.34
CA ARG A 114 19.53 5.77 -0.71
C ARG A 114 20.74 5.82 0.22
N ARG A 115 20.57 5.32 1.44
CA ARG A 115 21.61 5.27 2.48
C ARG A 115 22.00 3.88 2.91
N LEU A 116 21.07 2.95 2.78
CA LEU A 116 21.30 1.56 3.13
C LEU A 116 20.53 0.68 2.17
N GLU A 117 21.19 -0.37 1.68
CA GLU A 117 20.55 -1.51 1.04
C GLU A 117 21.01 -2.79 1.70
N ALA A 118 20.07 -3.69 2.02
CA ALA A 118 20.36 -5.06 2.41
C ALA A 118 19.58 -5.98 1.48
N THR A 119 20.26 -6.82 0.71
CA THR A 119 19.65 -7.61 -0.37
C THR A 119 20.08 -9.06 -0.31
N VAL A 120 19.23 -9.93 -0.84
CA VAL A 120 19.49 -11.34 -1.11
C VAL A 120 19.14 -11.59 -2.57
N ALA A 121 20.12 -12.01 -3.36
CA ALA A 121 19.92 -12.42 -4.74
C ALA A 121 19.20 -13.78 -4.82
N SER A 122 18.69 -14.12 -6.00
CA SER A 122 17.96 -15.39 -6.22
C SER A 122 18.82 -16.64 -6.04
N ASP A 123 20.15 -16.50 -6.11
CA ASP A 123 21.11 -17.57 -5.80
C ASP A 123 21.47 -17.67 -4.31
N GLY A 124 20.85 -16.84 -3.46
CA GLY A 124 21.10 -16.77 -2.02
C GLY A 124 22.25 -15.85 -1.60
N THR A 125 22.97 -15.24 -2.54
CA THR A 125 24.05 -14.28 -2.22
C THR A 125 23.46 -13.07 -1.50
N SER A 126 23.99 -12.74 -0.32
CA SER A 126 23.52 -11.60 0.48
C SER A 126 24.53 -10.46 0.49
N THR A 127 24.02 -9.22 0.48
CA THR A 127 24.86 -8.01 0.62
C THR A 127 24.21 -7.01 1.54
N ILE A 128 25.02 -6.28 2.31
CA ILE A 128 24.60 -5.08 3.03
C ILE A 128 25.56 -3.97 2.62
N LYS A 129 25.03 -2.84 2.15
CA LYS A 129 25.84 -1.68 1.77
C LYS A 129 25.29 -0.42 2.41
N GLN A 130 26.21 0.36 2.96
CA GLN A 130 25.96 1.74 3.35
C GLN A 130 26.39 2.65 2.20
N LEU A 131 25.62 3.70 1.93
CA LEU A 131 25.84 4.59 0.79
C LEU A 131 26.15 6.01 1.27
N GLY A 132 27.28 6.55 0.81
CA GLY A 132 27.76 7.89 1.10
C GLY A 132 26.89 8.98 0.45
N ALA A 133 27.18 10.25 0.75
CA ALA A 133 26.46 11.41 0.20
C ALA A 133 26.47 11.46 -1.34
N ASP A 134 27.46 10.84 -1.97
CA ASP A 134 27.63 10.71 -3.41
C ASP A 134 26.96 9.46 -4.00
N GLY A 135 26.23 8.69 -3.19
CA GLY A 135 25.56 7.45 -3.61
C GLY A 135 26.48 6.26 -3.81
N LYS A 136 27.76 6.35 -3.40
CA LYS A 136 28.71 5.23 -3.52
C LYS A 136 28.77 4.41 -2.23
N PRO A 137 29.11 3.11 -2.31
CA PRO A 137 29.34 2.30 -1.13
C PRO A 137 30.42 2.92 -0.23
N LEU A 138 30.15 2.99 1.07
CA LEU A 138 31.14 3.32 2.07
C LEU A 138 32.05 2.10 2.35
N PRO A 139 33.32 2.33 2.77
CA PRO A 139 34.24 1.27 3.18
C PRO A 139 33.75 0.47 4.39
#